data_AF-A0A453FEU6-F1
#
_entry.id   AF-A0A453FEU6-F1
#
_cell.length_a   1.000
_cell.length_b   1.000
_cell.length_c   1.000
_cell.angle_alpha   90.00
_cell.angle_beta   90.00
_cell.angle_gamma   90.00
#
_symmetry.space_group_name_H-M   'P 1'
#
loop_
_entity.id
_entity.type
_entity.pdbx_description
1 polymer ?
#
loop_
_entity_poly.entity_id
_entity_poly.type
_entity_poly.pdbx_seq_one_letter_code
_entity_poly.pdbx_strand_id
1 'polypeptide(L)'
;MAATILAMVPSYISRSVAGSYDNEAVAIFALIFTFYLYVKTLNTGSLFYATLNALSYFYMVCSWGGYTFIINLIPMHVLLCIVTGRYSSRLYVAYAPLVVLGTLLAALVPVVGFNAVLTSEHFASFLVFIILHVVALVYYIKGLLTPRLFKVAMTFVLTVGLALCLAVVAILAALVASSPTKGWSGRSLSLLDPTYASKYIPIIASVSEHQPPTWPSYFMAINVLAFLVPAGIISCFLPLSDASSFLVLYLVTSVYFSGVMVRLMLVLAPAVCILSGIALSEAFNVLTRSMKFQRPISDDTLPTAGDSTPGSSSTATITTSTKNANIKKEKMGTISKERSSKKSRKETELVGSSPVRPEKEEKLCVL
;
A
#
# COMPACT_ATOMS: atom_id res chain seq x y z
N MET A 1 6.44 -17.84 -1.55
CA MET A 1 6.92 -17.06 -0.39
C MET A 1 5.76 -16.76 0.56
N ALA A 2 5.25 -15.52 0.66
CA ALA A 2 4.32 -15.11 1.73
C ALA A 2 3.13 -16.06 2.01
N ALA A 3 2.41 -16.52 0.99
CA ALA A 3 1.29 -17.44 1.16
C ALA A 3 1.70 -18.80 1.77
N THR A 4 2.84 -19.35 1.32
CA THR A 4 3.43 -20.60 1.86
C THR A 4 3.86 -20.44 3.32
N ILE A 5 4.39 -19.26 3.66
CA ILE A 5 4.82 -18.90 5.02
C ILE A 5 3.60 -18.78 5.95
N LEU A 6 2.53 -18.11 5.50
CA LEU A 6 1.29 -17.96 6.26
C LEU A 6 0.56 -19.29 6.49
N ALA A 7 0.61 -20.22 5.53
CA ALA A 7 0.05 -21.56 5.70
C ALA A 7 0.79 -22.43 6.74
N MET A 8 2.02 -22.05 7.12
CA MET A 8 2.90 -22.78 8.05
C MET A 8 3.07 -22.08 9.41
N VAL A 9 2.51 -20.88 9.63
CA VAL A 9 2.84 -20.08 10.83
C VAL A 9 2.11 -20.58 12.09
N PRO A 10 2.82 -20.98 13.17
CA PRO A 10 2.18 -21.54 14.37
C PRO A 10 1.17 -20.60 15.03
N SER A 11 1.44 -19.29 15.00
CA SER A 11 0.52 -18.27 15.53
C SER A 11 -0.87 -18.27 14.88
N TYR A 12 -1.01 -18.76 13.64
CA TYR A 12 -2.31 -18.91 12.99
C TYR A 12 -2.89 -20.30 13.24
N ILE A 13 -2.08 -21.34 13.01
CA ILE A 13 -2.48 -22.76 13.17
C ILE A 13 -3.06 -23.04 14.55
N SER A 14 -2.47 -22.45 15.61
CA SER A 14 -2.96 -22.57 17.00
C SER A 14 -4.42 -22.13 17.21
N ARG A 15 -5.00 -21.34 16.31
CA ARG A 15 -6.37 -20.82 16.38
C ARG A 15 -7.26 -21.22 15.20
N SER A 16 -6.68 -21.78 14.14
CA SER A 16 -7.37 -22.31 12.96
C SER A 16 -7.27 -23.85 12.85
N VAL A 17 -7.06 -24.55 13.97
CA VAL A 17 -6.94 -26.02 14.02
C VAL A 17 -8.29 -26.70 13.75
N ALA A 18 -8.26 -27.87 13.10
CA ALA A 18 -9.47 -28.64 12.85
C ALA A 18 -10.18 -29.00 14.16
N GLY A 19 -11.48 -28.72 14.25
CA GLY A 19 -12.27 -28.83 15.48
C GLY A 19 -12.42 -27.53 16.28
N SER A 20 -11.60 -26.50 16.02
CA SER A 20 -11.77 -25.16 16.59
C SER A 20 -12.72 -24.33 15.74
N TYR A 21 -13.96 -24.13 16.20
CA TYR A 21 -14.97 -23.28 15.55
C TYR A 21 -15.06 -21.91 16.25
N ASP A 22 -13.95 -21.15 16.27
CA ASP A 22 -13.95 -19.72 16.64
C ASP A 22 -13.86 -18.84 15.38
N ASN A 23 -14.42 -17.64 15.49
CA ASN A 23 -14.60 -16.66 14.43
C ASN A 23 -13.26 -16.13 13.89
N GLU A 24 -12.16 -16.27 14.64
CA GLU A 24 -10.84 -15.72 14.30
C GLU A 24 -10.26 -16.30 13.00
N ALA A 25 -10.56 -17.57 12.68
CA ALA A 25 -10.12 -18.19 11.43
C ALA A 25 -10.75 -17.49 10.20
N VAL A 26 -12.04 -17.14 10.27
CA VAL A 26 -12.74 -16.38 9.23
C VAL A 26 -12.28 -14.91 9.22
N ALA A 27 -12.04 -14.35 10.41
CA ALA A 27 -11.65 -12.95 10.58
C ALA A 27 -10.30 -12.61 9.92
N ILE A 28 -9.29 -13.49 9.98
CA ILE A 28 -8.01 -13.22 9.29
C ILE A 28 -8.21 -13.17 7.78
N PHE A 29 -9.00 -14.10 7.22
CA PHE A 29 -9.30 -14.08 5.79
C PHE A 29 -9.99 -12.78 5.38
N ALA A 30 -11.01 -12.35 6.13
CA ALA A 30 -11.70 -11.07 5.91
C ALA A 30 -10.75 -9.86 6.04
N LEU A 31 -9.85 -9.85 7.02
CA LEU A 31 -8.87 -8.79 7.25
C LEU A 31 -7.85 -8.68 6.10
N ILE A 32 -7.24 -9.81 5.71
CA ILE A 32 -6.27 -9.84 4.59
C ILE A 32 -6.96 -9.46 3.28
N PHE A 33 -8.18 -9.94 3.03
CA PHE A 33 -8.94 -9.64 1.82
C PHE A 33 -9.32 -8.14 1.74
N THR A 34 -9.71 -7.54 2.87
CA THR A 34 -9.97 -6.09 2.97
C THR A 34 -8.70 -5.28 2.71
N PHE A 35 -7.55 -5.66 3.30
CA PHE A 35 -6.28 -4.99 3.04
C PHE A 35 -5.79 -5.15 1.58
N TYR A 36 -5.99 -6.33 0.97
CA TYR A 36 -5.74 -6.53 -0.45
C TYR A 36 -6.60 -5.61 -1.33
N LEU A 37 -7.91 -5.52 -1.06
CA LEU A 37 -8.82 -4.66 -1.80
C LEU A 37 -8.52 -3.17 -1.60
N TYR A 38 -8.18 -2.75 -0.39
CA TYR A 38 -7.74 -1.38 -0.10
C TYR A 38 -6.48 -1.01 -0.91
N VAL A 39 -5.41 -1.81 -0.85
CA VAL A 39 -4.17 -1.57 -1.60
C VAL A 39 -4.40 -1.64 -3.13
N LYS A 40 -5.26 -2.55 -3.60
CA LYS A 40 -5.68 -2.60 -5.01
C LYS A 40 -6.42 -1.33 -5.43
N THR A 41 -7.27 -0.79 -4.56
CA THR A 41 -8.00 0.46 -4.80
C THR A 41 -7.08 1.68 -4.81
N LEU A 42 -6.07 1.75 -3.94
CA LEU A 42 -5.03 2.79 -3.99
C LEU A 42 -4.27 2.78 -5.32
N ASN A 43 -3.85 1.60 -5.77
CA ASN A 43 -3.09 1.45 -7.01
C ASN A 43 -3.93 1.81 -8.26
N THR A 44 -5.15 1.26 -8.38
CA THR A 44 -6.00 1.43 -9.56
C THR A 44 -6.82 2.73 -9.56
N GLY A 45 -7.25 3.23 -8.40
CA GLY A 45 -8.12 4.41 -8.28
C GLY A 45 -9.55 4.21 -8.81
N SER A 46 -10.06 2.97 -8.86
CA SER A 46 -11.41 2.67 -9.38
C SER A 46 -12.45 2.52 -8.26
N LEU A 47 -13.59 3.19 -8.42
CA LEU A 47 -14.75 3.11 -7.51
C LEU A 47 -15.28 1.68 -7.34
N PHE A 48 -15.17 0.82 -8.35
CA PHE A 48 -15.60 -0.58 -8.26
C PHE A 48 -14.81 -1.37 -7.20
N TYR A 49 -13.49 -1.12 -7.09
CA TYR A 49 -12.70 -1.73 -6.04
C TYR A 49 -12.95 -1.07 -4.67
N ALA A 50 -13.30 0.23 -4.65
CA ALA A 50 -13.67 0.93 -3.41
C ALA A 50 -14.98 0.40 -2.80
N THR A 51 -16.02 0.13 -3.61
CA THR A 51 -17.27 -0.47 -3.12
C THR A 51 -17.08 -1.94 -2.72
N LEU A 52 -16.29 -2.70 -3.48
CA LEU A 52 -15.93 -4.08 -3.11
C LEU A 52 -15.11 -4.13 -1.80
N ASN A 53 -14.25 -3.14 -1.56
CA ASN A 53 -13.52 -2.98 -0.29
C ASN A 53 -14.47 -2.67 0.88
N ALA A 54 -15.48 -1.81 0.68
CA ALA A 54 -16.50 -1.55 1.70
C ALA A 54 -17.37 -2.79 2.01
N LEU A 55 -17.67 -3.63 1.00
CA LEU A 55 -18.37 -4.90 1.20
C LEU A 55 -17.50 -5.94 1.95
N SER A 56 -16.19 -5.97 1.67
CA SER A 56 -15.23 -6.78 2.43
C SER A 56 -15.11 -6.32 3.89
N TYR A 57 -15.11 -5.00 4.12
CA TYR A 57 -15.17 -4.44 5.47
C TYR A 57 -16.47 -4.80 6.20
N PHE A 58 -17.63 -4.76 5.53
CA PHE A 58 -18.90 -5.24 6.10
C PHE A 58 -18.83 -6.73 6.52
N TYR A 59 -18.25 -7.58 5.67
CA TYR A 59 -18.02 -9.00 5.99
C TYR A 59 -17.12 -9.18 7.23
N MET A 60 -16.09 -8.33 7.40
CA MET A 60 -15.28 -8.28 8.61
C MET A 60 -16.10 -7.85 9.85
N VAL A 61 -16.92 -6.79 9.74
CA VAL A 61 -17.79 -6.32 10.85
C VAL A 61 -18.74 -7.42 11.33
N CYS A 62 -19.31 -8.18 10.40
CA CYS A 62 -20.18 -9.33 10.71
C CYS A 62 -19.42 -10.53 11.30
N SER A 63 -18.13 -10.67 11.03
CA SER A 63 -17.33 -11.84 11.45
C SER A 63 -16.64 -11.64 12.80
N TRP A 64 -16.04 -10.46 13.07
CA TRP A 64 -15.23 -10.25 14.28
C TRP A 64 -15.09 -8.79 14.67
N GLY A 65 -15.09 -8.52 15.99
CA GLY A 65 -14.93 -7.18 16.57
C GLY A 65 -13.59 -6.48 16.24
N GLY A 66 -12.64 -7.17 15.60
CA GLY A 66 -11.43 -6.55 15.05
C GLY A 66 -11.67 -5.59 13.87
N TYR A 67 -12.91 -5.36 13.43
CA TYR A 67 -13.20 -4.28 12.49
C TYR A 67 -12.75 -2.89 13.00
N THR A 68 -12.77 -2.67 14.33
CA THR A 68 -12.22 -1.46 14.98
C THR A 68 -10.74 -1.24 14.64
N PHE A 69 -9.95 -2.31 14.46
CA PHE A 69 -8.56 -2.19 14.04
C PHE A 69 -8.46 -1.67 12.59
N ILE A 70 -9.23 -2.24 11.66
CA ILE A 70 -9.22 -1.82 10.25
C ILE A 70 -9.66 -0.35 10.10
N ILE A 71 -10.73 0.04 10.77
CA ILE A 71 -11.30 1.39 10.64
C ILE A 71 -10.45 2.48 11.33
N ASN A 72 -9.43 2.12 12.12
CA ASN A 72 -8.44 3.06 12.67
C ASN A 72 -7.08 3.00 11.94
N LEU A 73 -6.68 1.83 11.43
CA LEU A 73 -5.45 1.66 10.65
C LEU A 73 -5.48 2.40 9.30
N ILE A 74 -6.63 2.38 8.62
CA ILE A 74 -6.76 3.02 7.31
C ILE A 74 -6.74 4.57 7.41
N PRO A 75 -7.44 5.23 8.36
CA PRO A 75 -7.27 6.66 8.61
C PRO A 75 -5.84 7.05 8.98
N MET A 76 -5.16 6.26 9.82
CA MET A 76 -3.74 6.47 10.17
C MET A 76 -2.86 6.48 8.91
N HIS A 77 -3.09 5.57 7.97
CA HIS A 77 -2.38 5.56 6.69
C HIS A 77 -2.70 6.78 5.81
N VAL A 78 -3.98 7.16 5.68
CA VAL A 78 -4.38 8.35 4.92
C VAL A 78 -3.76 9.62 5.50
N LEU A 79 -3.71 9.74 6.83
CA LEU A 79 -3.05 10.85 7.53
C LEU A 79 -1.54 10.85 7.26
N LEU A 80 -0.87 9.69 7.27
CA LEU A 80 0.54 9.57 6.92
C LEU A 80 0.82 10.01 5.47
N CYS A 81 -0.03 9.64 4.50
CA CYS A 81 0.08 10.12 3.12
C CYS A 81 -0.08 11.64 3.00
N ILE A 82 -0.99 12.25 3.78
CA ILE A 82 -1.17 13.70 3.82
C ILE A 82 0.06 14.39 4.43
N VAL A 83 0.56 13.92 5.59
CA VAL A 83 1.72 14.49 6.29
C VAL A 83 3.02 14.34 5.48
N THR A 84 3.19 13.26 4.74
CA THR A 84 4.32 13.07 3.80
C THR A 84 4.15 13.83 2.48
N GLY A 85 3.09 14.63 2.31
CA GLY A 85 2.81 15.45 1.13
C GLY A 85 2.34 14.67 -0.10
N ARG A 86 2.12 13.36 0.02
CA ARG A 86 1.77 12.43 -1.07
C ARG A 86 0.26 12.34 -1.27
N TYR A 87 -0.40 13.50 -1.40
CA TYR A 87 -1.82 13.52 -1.75
C TYR A 87 -2.04 13.12 -3.22
N SER A 88 -2.97 12.20 -3.44
CA SER A 88 -3.32 11.65 -4.75
C SER A 88 -4.83 11.45 -4.83
N SER A 89 -5.45 11.78 -5.97
CA SER A 89 -6.91 11.58 -6.16
C SER A 89 -7.34 10.12 -5.98
N ARG A 90 -6.42 9.15 -6.16
CA ARG A 90 -6.69 7.72 -5.89
C ARG A 90 -6.88 7.43 -4.40
N LEU A 91 -6.17 8.15 -3.52
CA LEU A 91 -6.32 8.05 -2.06
C LEU A 91 -7.72 8.51 -1.63
N TYR A 92 -8.22 9.61 -2.22
CA TYR A 92 -9.58 10.09 -2.03
C TYR A 92 -10.63 9.06 -2.47
N VAL A 93 -10.50 8.52 -3.68
CA VAL A 93 -11.40 7.49 -4.23
C VAL A 93 -11.34 6.17 -3.44
N ALA A 94 -10.20 5.83 -2.83
CA ALA A 94 -10.07 4.63 -1.99
C ALA A 94 -10.70 4.80 -0.60
N TYR A 95 -10.64 6.00 -0.02
CA TYR A 95 -11.05 6.24 1.37
C TYR A 95 -12.49 6.76 1.51
N ALA A 96 -12.91 7.74 0.71
CA ALA A 96 -14.22 8.37 0.90
C ALA A 96 -15.41 7.37 0.77
N PRO A 97 -15.43 6.44 -0.22
CA PRO A 97 -16.47 5.41 -0.28
C PRO A 97 -16.37 4.41 0.88
N LEU A 98 -15.16 4.09 1.36
CA LEU A 98 -14.99 3.17 2.49
C LEU A 98 -15.59 3.75 3.77
N VAL A 99 -15.40 5.04 4.06
CA VAL A 99 -16.01 5.66 5.25
C VAL A 99 -17.52 5.73 5.11
N VAL A 100 -18.05 6.24 4.00
CA VAL A 100 -19.51 6.44 3.85
C VAL A 100 -20.25 5.10 3.74
N LEU A 101 -19.84 4.23 2.83
CA LEU A 101 -20.52 2.95 2.61
C LEU A 101 -20.19 1.93 3.72
N GLY A 102 -18.97 1.94 4.24
CA GLY A 102 -18.56 1.04 5.34
C GLY A 102 -19.22 1.38 6.68
N THR A 103 -19.42 2.65 7.02
CA THR A 103 -20.17 3.01 8.26
C THR A 103 -21.66 2.77 8.12
N LEU A 104 -22.25 3.04 6.94
CA LEU A 104 -23.64 2.67 6.63
C LEU A 104 -23.86 1.16 6.75
N LEU A 105 -23.02 0.34 6.13
CA LEU A 105 -23.10 -1.11 6.21
C LEU A 105 -22.82 -1.65 7.63
N ALA A 106 -21.90 -1.03 8.39
CA ALA A 106 -21.67 -1.42 9.78
C ALA A 106 -22.91 -1.15 10.66
N ALA A 107 -23.63 -0.05 10.43
CA ALA A 107 -24.85 0.30 11.15
C ALA A 107 -26.03 -0.65 10.85
N LEU A 108 -26.00 -1.40 9.74
CA LEU A 108 -26.99 -2.46 9.45
C LEU A 108 -26.83 -3.70 10.35
N VAL A 109 -25.67 -3.91 10.99
CA VAL A 109 -25.42 -5.07 11.86
C VAL A 109 -26.09 -4.83 13.22
N PRO A 110 -27.10 -5.61 13.67
CA PRO A 110 -27.89 -5.27 14.86
C PRO A 110 -27.09 -5.20 16.18
N VAL A 111 -25.97 -5.91 16.26
CA VAL A 111 -25.04 -5.90 17.41
C VAL A 111 -24.24 -4.58 17.50
N VAL A 112 -24.08 -3.89 16.36
CA VAL A 112 -23.37 -2.60 16.26
C VAL A 112 -24.38 -1.45 16.23
N GLY A 113 -25.32 -1.47 15.27
CA GLY A 113 -26.35 -0.45 15.12
C GLY A 113 -25.79 0.98 15.14
N PHE A 114 -26.41 1.86 15.92
CA PHE A 114 -25.96 3.25 16.08
C PHE A 114 -24.64 3.41 16.86
N ASN A 115 -24.09 2.35 17.49
CA ASN A 115 -22.76 2.41 18.10
C ASN A 115 -21.65 2.66 17.05
N ALA A 116 -21.89 2.33 15.78
CA ALA A 116 -21.01 2.68 14.65
C ALA A 116 -20.80 4.19 14.48
N VAL A 117 -21.71 5.02 15.01
CA VAL A 117 -21.68 6.49 14.93
C VAL A 117 -21.43 7.11 16.31
N LEU A 118 -21.96 6.50 17.38
CA LEU A 118 -21.92 7.05 18.74
C LEU A 118 -20.67 6.68 19.56
N THR A 119 -19.92 5.63 19.18
CA THR A 119 -18.67 5.27 19.87
C THR A 119 -17.48 6.03 19.34
N SER A 120 -16.50 6.33 20.20
CA SER A 120 -15.26 7.00 19.77
C SER A 120 -14.35 6.11 18.91
N GLU A 121 -14.65 4.82 18.76
CA GLU A 121 -13.84 3.87 17.99
C GLU A 121 -13.87 4.16 16.48
N HIS A 122 -14.93 4.80 15.97
CA HIS A 122 -15.02 5.27 14.59
C HIS A 122 -14.58 6.74 14.43
N PHE A 123 -14.35 7.45 15.53
CA PHE A 123 -14.20 8.91 15.54
C PHE A 123 -12.99 9.39 14.73
N ALA A 124 -11.84 8.71 14.84
CA ALA A 124 -10.64 9.04 14.06
C ALA A 124 -10.89 8.95 12.54
N SER A 125 -11.77 8.05 12.10
CA SER A 125 -12.13 7.91 10.69
C SER A 125 -12.97 9.09 10.19
N PHE A 126 -13.97 9.53 10.96
CA PHE A 126 -14.74 10.73 10.62
C PHE A 126 -13.87 11.99 10.60
N LEU A 127 -12.93 12.12 11.55
CA LEU A 127 -11.99 13.25 11.59
C LEU A 127 -11.08 13.30 10.35
N VAL A 128 -10.44 12.18 9.99
CA VAL A 128 -9.57 12.10 8.81
C VAL A 128 -10.36 12.27 7.50
N PHE A 129 -11.62 11.82 7.45
CA PHE A 129 -12.52 12.07 6.32
C PHE A 129 -12.76 13.55 6.06
N ILE A 130 -12.96 14.36 7.11
CA ILE A 130 -13.14 15.81 7.00
C ILE A 130 -11.82 16.49 6.58
N ILE A 131 -10.70 16.11 7.19
CA ILE A 131 -9.36 16.60 6.79
C ILE A 131 -9.10 16.31 5.31
N LEU A 132 -9.44 15.11 4.83
CA LEU A 132 -9.28 14.72 3.44
C LEU A 132 -10.18 15.52 2.48
N HIS A 133 -11.41 15.86 2.88
CA HIS A 133 -12.28 16.74 2.10
C HIS A 133 -11.74 18.18 2.02
N VAL A 134 -11.22 18.72 3.13
CA VAL A 134 -10.54 20.02 3.13
C VAL A 134 -9.32 20.00 2.21
N VAL A 135 -8.46 18.98 2.29
CA VAL A 135 -7.29 18.82 1.40
C VAL A 135 -7.73 18.69 -0.06
N ALA A 136 -8.75 17.89 -0.36
CA ALA A 136 -9.28 17.75 -1.72
C ALA A 136 -9.78 19.10 -2.29
N LEU A 137 -10.50 19.89 -1.48
CA LEU A 137 -10.96 21.23 -1.85
C LEU A 137 -9.79 22.20 -2.09
N VAL A 138 -8.74 22.16 -1.26
CA VAL A 138 -7.49 22.93 -1.49
C VAL A 138 -6.90 22.58 -2.85
N TYR A 139 -6.71 21.29 -3.16
CA TYR A 139 -6.13 20.85 -4.42
C TYR A 139 -7.02 21.19 -5.63
N TYR A 140 -8.34 21.14 -5.49
CA TYR A 140 -9.28 21.58 -6.52
C TYR A 140 -9.14 23.08 -6.82
N ILE A 141 -9.20 23.93 -5.79
CA ILE A 141 -9.07 25.40 -5.94
C ILE A 141 -7.69 25.78 -6.52
N LYS A 142 -6.62 25.07 -6.14
CA LYS A 142 -5.28 25.24 -6.75
C LYS A 142 -5.25 24.93 -8.25
N GLY A 143 -6.15 24.10 -8.75
CA GLY A 143 -6.26 23.78 -10.18
C GLY A 143 -6.98 24.84 -11.02
N LEU A 144 -7.78 25.73 -10.39
CA LEU A 144 -8.55 26.76 -11.10
C LEU A 144 -7.92 28.17 -11.04
N LEU A 145 -6.94 28.42 -10.14
CA LEU A 145 -6.48 29.78 -9.83
C LEU A 145 -5.07 30.12 -10.33
N THR A 146 -4.97 31.25 -11.03
CA THR A 146 -3.73 31.91 -11.44
C THR A 146 -2.80 32.22 -10.24
N PRO A 147 -1.46 32.05 -10.35
CA PRO A 147 -0.51 32.12 -9.22
C PRO A 147 -0.50 33.41 -8.39
N ARG A 148 -1.10 34.51 -8.87
CA ARG A 148 -1.24 35.76 -8.09
C ARG A 148 -2.38 35.70 -7.07
N LEU A 149 -3.55 35.15 -7.43
CA LEU A 149 -4.65 34.89 -6.49
C LEU A 149 -4.34 33.69 -5.58
N PHE A 150 -3.55 32.73 -6.05
CA PHE A 150 -3.16 31.52 -5.32
C PHE A 150 -2.66 31.81 -3.90
N LYS A 151 -1.89 32.89 -3.66
CA LYS A 151 -1.37 33.20 -2.33
C LYS A 151 -2.48 33.59 -1.33
N VAL A 152 -3.40 34.46 -1.75
CA VAL A 152 -4.55 34.89 -0.93
C VAL A 152 -5.55 33.75 -0.76
N ALA A 153 -5.87 33.03 -1.84
CA ALA A 153 -6.77 31.88 -1.80
C ALA A 153 -6.20 30.71 -0.97
N MET A 154 -4.90 30.45 -1.03
CA MET A 154 -4.27 29.42 -0.20
C MET A 154 -4.26 29.82 1.28
N THR A 155 -4.04 31.09 1.63
CA THR A 155 -4.25 31.57 3.00
C THR A 155 -5.72 31.40 3.40
N PHE A 156 -6.67 31.86 2.59
CA PHE A 156 -8.10 31.83 2.91
C PHE A 156 -8.63 30.39 3.08
N VAL A 157 -8.29 29.47 2.17
CA VAL A 157 -8.68 28.06 2.25
C VAL A 157 -7.91 27.33 3.35
N LEU A 158 -6.68 27.74 3.69
CA LEU A 158 -6.01 27.20 4.89
C LEU A 158 -6.69 27.70 6.17
N THR A 159 -7.08 28.97 6.27
CA THR A 159 -7.80 29.50 7.45
C THR A 159 -9.23 28.94 7.55
N VAL A 160 -9.97 28.81 6.45
CA VAL A 160 -11.33 28.24 6.44
C VAL A 160 -11.27 26.72 6.62
N GLY A 161 -10.29 26.04 6.04
CA GLY A 161 -10.05 24.61 6.25
C GLY A 161 -9.63 24.29 7.68
N LEU A 162 -8.75 25.10 8.27
CA LEU A 162 -8.37 25.01 9.69
C LEU A 162 -9.56 25.36 10.59
N ALA A 163 -10.32 26.42 10.30
CA ALA A 163 -11.50 26.80 11.07
C ALA A 163 -12.62 25.75 10.98
N LEU A 164 -12.83 25.13 9.83
CA LEU A 164 -13.78 24.02 9.67
C LEU A 164 -13.30 22.76 10.41
N CYS A 165 -12.01 22.44 10.31
CA CYS A 165 -11.42 21.33 11.07
C CYS A 165 -11.53 21.57 12.58
N LEU A 166 -11.21 22.78 13.07
CA LEU A 166 -11.36 23.16 14.47
C LEU A 166 -12.81 23.21 14.92
N ALA A 167 -13.73 23.75 14.11
CA ALA A 167 -15.15 23.82 14.43
C ALA A 167 -15.76 22.41 14.53
N VAL A 168 -15.41 21.51 13.61
CA VAL A 168 -15.92 20.14 13.64
C VAL A 168 -15.22 19.31 14.73
N VAL A 169 -13.92 19.50 14.99
CA VAL A 169 -13.24 18.97 16.19
C VAL A 169 -13.90 19.47 17.47
N ALA A 170 -14.32 20.74 17.54
CA ALA A 170 -15.01 21.31 18.71
C ALA A 170 -16.44 20.75 18.85
N ILE A 171 -17.20 20.60 17.76
CA ILE A 171 -18.51 19.93 17.75
C ILE A 171 -18.37 18.48 18.22
N LEU A 172 -17.34 17.77 17.77
CA LEU A 172 -17.12 16.37 18.11
C LEU A 172 -16.55 16.19 19.52
N ALA A 173 -15.71 17.10 19.99
CA ALA A 173 -15.29 17.16 21.39
C ALA A 173 -16.47 17.50 22.32
N ALA A 174 -17.37 18.40 21.92
CA ALA A 174 -18.61 18.67 22.63
C ALA A 174 -19.55 17.45 22.63
N LEU A 175 -19.69 16.75 21.51
CA LEU A 175 -20.47 15.52 21.41
C LEU A 175 -19.92 14.43 22.36
N VAL A 176 -18.60 14.21 22.34
CA VAL A 176 -17.92 13.26 23.24
C VAL A 176 -18.01 13.68 24.71
N ALA A 177 -17.95 14.97 25.01
CA ALA A 177 -18.13 15.50 26.38
C ALA A 177 -19.60 15.44 26.85
N SER A 178 -20.57 15.48 25.94
CA SER A 178 -22.00 15.34 26.23
C SER A 178 -22.47 13.89 26.36
N SER A 179 -21.66 12.92 25.92
CA SER A 179 -22.02 11.50 25.96
C SER A 179 -21.92 10.95 27.39
N PRO A 180 -22.96 10.26 27.93
CA PRO A 180 -22.97 9.79 29.33
C PRO A 180 -21.87 8.78 29.67
N THR A 181 -21.30 8.12 28.67
CA THR A 181 -20.03 7.38 28.77
C THR A 181 -18.96 8.16 27.99
N LYS A 182 -17.71 8.17 28.46
CA LYS A 182 -16.61 9.01 27.91
C LYS A 182 -16.07 8.55 26.54
N GLY A 183 -16.97 8.29 25.58
CA GLY A 183 -16.71 7.87 24.19
C GLY A 183 -16.20 6.43 24.02
N TRP A 184 -15.25 6.03 24.86
CA TRP A 184 -14.46 4.81 24.73
C TRP A 184 -15.12 3.62 25.43
N SER A 185 -15.09 2.45 24.78
CA SER A 185 -15.40 1.19 25.45
C SER A 185 -14.29 0.83 26.43
N GLY A 186 -14.64 0.27 27.59
CA GLY A 186 -13.63 -0.20 28.56
C GLY A 186 -12.68 -1.24 27.96
N ARG A 187 -13.13 -1.99 26.94
CA ARG A 187 -12.30 -2.95 26.20
C ARG A 187 -11.31 -2.27 25.26
N SER A 188 -11.69 -1.25 24.49
CA SER A 188 -10.75 -0.53 23.63
C SER A 188 -9.79 0.34 24.43
N LEU A 189 -10.25 0.97 25.54
CA LEU A 189 -9.37 1.65 26.48
C LEU A 189 -8.30 0.69 27.06
N SER A 190 -8.67 -0.56 27.39
CA SER A 190 -7.70 -1.56 27.88
C SER A 190 -6.64 -1.99 26.87
N LEU A 191 -6.86 -1.78 25.56
CA LEU A 191 -5.90 -2.10 24.51
C LEU A 191 -4.94 -0.93 24.20
N LEU A 192 -5.24 0.26 24.71
CA LEU A 192 -4.43 1.49 24.56
C LEU A 192 -3.75 1.89 25.89
N ASP A 193 -4.33 1.50 27.02
CA ASP A 193 -3.70 1.51 28.34
C ASP A 193 -3.96 0.16 29.07
N PRO A 194 -3.02 -0.80 29.05
CA PRO A 194 -3.15 -2.06 29.79
C PRO A 194 -3.15 -1.86 31.32
N THR A 195 -2.59 -0.76 31.83
CA THR A 195 -2.57 -0.49 33.28
C THR A 195 -3.96 -0.18 33.81
N TYR A 196 -4.83 0.41 32.97
CA TYR A 196 -6.23 0.69 33.30
C TYR A 196 -7.02 -0.59 33.59
N ALA A 197 -6.94 -1.61 32.73
CA ALA A 197 -7.68 -2.86 32.95
C ALA A 197 -7.16 -3.64 34.16
N SER A 198 -5.83 -3.74 34.31
CA SER A 198 -5.19 -4.39 35.45
C SER A 198 -5.63 -3.78 36.79
N LYS A 199 -5.78 -2.45 36.83
CA LYS A 199 -6.14 -1.72 38.06
C LYS A 199 -7.64 -1.63 38.35
N TYR A 200 -8.49 -1.55 37.32
CA TYR A 200 -9.92 -1.24 37.51
C TYR A 200 -10.90 -2.37 37.11
N ILE A 201 -10.47 -3.39 36.35
CA ILE A 201 -11.35 -4.50 35.93
C ILE A 201 -10.59 -5.84 36.02
N PRO A 202 -10.38 -6.39 37.25
CA PRO A 202 -9.55 -7.59 37.46
C PRO A 202 -10.08 -8.84 36.73
N ILE A 203 -11.38 -8.91 36.43
CA ILE A 203 -11.97 -9.99 35.63
C ILE A 203 -11.33 -10.06 34.23
N ILE A 204 -11.07 -8.92 33.58
CA ILE A 204 -10.41 -8.89 32.26
C ILE A 204 -8.95 -9.33 32.39
N ALA A 205 -8.24 -8.85 33.42
CA ALA A 205 -6.85 -9.19 33.68
C ALA A 205 -6.60 -10.67 34.09
N SER A 206 -7.62 -11.35 34.64
CA SER A 206 -7.52 -12.77 35.03
C SER A 206 -7.48 -13.76 33.86
N VAL A 207 -7.86 -13.35 32.65
CA VAL A 207 -7.85 -14.22 31.46
C VAL A 207 -6.43 -14.29 30.90
N SER A 208 -5.87 -15.49 30.75
CA SER A 208 -4.50 -15.69 30.24
C SER A 208 -4.27 -15.10 28.83
N GLU A 209 -5.30 -15.04 27.99
CA GLU A 209 -5.24 -14.36 26.68
C GLU A 209 -5.03 -12.84 26.76
N HIS A 210 -5.44 -12.22 27.87
CA HIS A 210 -5.34 -10.77 28.13
C HIS A 210 -3.99 -10.37 28.74
N GLN A 211 -3.10 -11.33 29.01
CA GLN A 211 -1.76 -11.06 29.52
C GLN A 211 -0.82 -10.59 28.39
N PRO A 212 0.23 -9.80 28.70
CA PRO A 212 1.25 -9.41 27.72
C PRO A 212 2.17 -10.60 27.38
N PRO A 213 2.54 -10.82 26.10
CA PRO A 213 3.43 -11.91 25.72
C PRO A 213 4.88 -11.66 26.18
N THR A 214 5.57 -12.76 26.49
CA THR A 214 7.02 -12.75 26.73
C THR A 214 7.80 -12.89 25.41
N TRP A 215 9.09 -12.55 25.40
CA TRP A 215 9.95 -12.76 24.22
C TRP A 215 9.96 -14.23 23.71
N PRO A 216 10.07 -15.27 24.57
CA PRO A 216 9.89 -16.66 24.15
C PRO A 216 8.54 -16.94 23.48
N SER A 217 7.45 -16.29 23.90
CA SER A 217 6.12 -16.45 23.28
C SER A 217 6.12 -15.98 21.81
N TYR A 218 6.76 -14.85 21.52
CA TYR A 218 6.97 -14.39 20.14
C TYR A 218 7.81 -15.37 19.32
N PHE A 219 8.92 -15.85 19.89
CA PHE A 219 9.80 -16.79 19.20
C PHE A 219 9.07 -18.09 18.83
N MET A 220 8.33 -18.69 19.76
CA MET A 220 7.58 -19.93 19.50
C MET A 220 6.46 -19.76 18.45
N ALA A 221 5.84 -18.58 18.39
CA ALA A 221 4.71 -18.31 17.50
C ALA A 221 5.11 -17.94 16.06
N ILE A 222 6.30 -17.34 15.89
CA ILE A 222 6.77 -16.72 14.65
C ILE A 222 8.08 -17.37 14.12
N ASN A 223 8.86 -18.01 15.00
CA ASN A 223 10.14 -18.69 14.71
C ASN A 223 11.08 -17.82 13.84
N VAL A 224 11.67 -18.41 12.80
CA VAL A 224 12.69 -17.81 11.92
C VAL A 224 12.23 -16.49 11.28
N LEU A 225 10.92 -16.29 11.07
CA LEU A 225 10.37 -15.08 10.47
C LEU A 225 10.75 -13.83 11.28
N ALA A 226 10.91 -13.94 12.61
CA ALA A 226 11.27 -12.82 13.48
C ALA A 226 12.60 -12.16 13.08
N PHE A 227 13.57 -12.93 12.61
CA PHE A 227 14.85 -12.42 12.10
C PHE A 227 14.73 -11.84 10.67
N LEU A 228 13.72 -12.24 9.90
CA LEU A 228 13.47 -11.73 8.54
C LEU A 228 12.65 -10.43 8.53
N VAL A 229 11.90 -10.12 9.61
CA VAL A 229 11.10 -8.88 9.69
C VAL A 229 11.95 -7.62 9.50
N PRO A 230 13.09 -7.41 10.19
CA PRO A 230 13.93 -6.22 9.98
C PRO A 230 14.42 -6.08 8.52
N ALA A 231 14.81 -7.19 7.88
CA ALA A 231 15.19 -7.19 6.47
C ALA A 231 14.01 -6.80 5.56
N GLY A 232 12.80 -7.32 5.85
CA GLY A 232 11.58 -6.97 5.12
C GLY A 232 11.19 -5.49 5.27
N ILE A 233 11.40 -4.90 6.45
CA ILE A 233 11.19 -3.45 6.67
C ILE A 233 12.13 -2.65 5.78
N ILE A 234 13.43 -3.00 5.76
CA ILE A 234 14.44 -2.33 4.92
C ILE A 234 14.05 -2.44 3.43
N SER A 235 13.67 -3.62 2.95
CA SER A 235 13.19 -3.81 1.57
C SER A 235 11.95 -2.97 1.24
N CYS A 236 11.05 -2.71 2.20
CA CYS A 236 9.88 -1.85 2.00
C CYS A 236 10.21 -0.35 1.89
N PHE A 237 11.33 0.10 2.47
CA PHE A 237 11.81 1.47 2.33
C PHE A 237 12.55 1.71 1.01
N LEU A 238 13.20 0.69 0.43
CA LEU A 238 13.99 0.81 -0.80
C LEU A 238 13.14 0.97 -2.09
N PRO A 239 11.81 0.82 -2.03
CA PRO A 239 10.95 1.77 -2.74
C PRO A 239 9.74 2.20 -1.88
N LEU A 240 9.80 3.44 -1.36
CA LEU A 240 8.67 4.09 -0.69
C LEU A 240 7.51 4.35 -1.68
N SER A 241 6.53 3.45 -1.67
CA SER A 241 5.25 3.51 -2.39
C SER A 241 4.11 3.58 -1.39
N ASP A 242 2.95 4.11 -1.79
CA ASP A 242 1.76 4.21 -0.92
C ASP A 242 1.32 2.81 -0.40
N ALA A 243 1.59 1.75 -1.18
CA ALA A 243 1.36 0.37 -0.77
C ALA A 243 2.37 -0.15 0.28
N SER A 244 3.63 0.29 0.22
CA SER A 244 4.65 -0.11 1.22
C SER A 244 4.57 0.73 2.50
N SER A 245 4.14 2.01 2.44
CA SER A 245 3.82 2.79 3.64
C SER A 245 2.65 2.19 4.42
N PHE A 246 1.61 1.70 3.73
CA PHE A 246 0.51 0.98 4.39
C PHE A 246 1.01 -0.29 5.10
N LEU A 247 1.87 -1.08 4.44
CA LEU A 247 2.39 -2.33 4.99
C LEU A 247 3.31 -2.11 6.22
N VAL A 248 4.16 -1.08 6.18
CA VAL A 248 5.00 -0.71 7.33
C VAL A 248 4.16 -0.21 8.50
N LEU A 249 3.15 0.63 8.24
CA LEU A 249 2.23 1.11 9.28
C LEU A 249 1.41 -0.05 9.88
N TYR A 250 0.91 -0.97 9.05
CA TYR A 250 0.26 -2.20 9.50
C TYR A 250 1.15 -3.03 10.44
N LEU A 251 2.42 -3.24 10.10
CA LEU A 251 3.36 -3.93 10.98
C LEU A 251 3.53 -3.19 12.31
N VAL A 252 3.89 -1.91 12.29
CA VAL A 252 4.21 -1.14 13.52
C VAL A 252 3.02 -1.12 14.49
N THR A 253 1.81 -0.88 13.98
CA THR A 253 0.59 -0.90 14.81
C THR A 253 0.28 -2.31 15.33
N SER A 254 0.53 -3.37 14.54
CA SER A 254 0.30 -4.76 14.97
C SER A 254 1.30 -5.24 16.01
N VAL A 255 2.58 -4.83 15.91
CA VAL A 255 3.62 -5.15 16.90
C VAL A 255 3.30 -4.51 18.25
N TYR A 256 2.82 -3.26 18.25
CA TYR A 256 2.36 -2.60 19.48
C TYR A 256 1.20 -3.37 20.12
N PHE A 257 0.13 -3.66 19.36
CA PHE A 257 -1.03 -4.35 19.92
C PHE A 257 -0.75 -5.80 20.35
N SER A 258 0.12 -6.54 19.65
CA SER A 258 0.56 -7.85 20.13
C SER A 258 1.34 -7.75 21.43
N GLY A 259 2.12 -6.67 21.64
CA GLY A 259 2.85 -6.42 22.89
C GLY A 259 1.94 -6.15 24.09
N VAL A 260 0.72 -5.66 23.85
CA VAL A 260 -0.30 -5.44 24.88
C VAL A 260 -1.04 -6.74 25.24
N MET A 261 -1.31 -7.61 24.26
CA MET A 261 -2.18 -8.79 24.45
C MET A 261 -1.75 -9.98 23.59
N VAL A 262 -1.47 -11.14 24.21
CA VAL A 262 -1.09 -12.40 23.53
C VAL A 262 -2.02 -12.73 22.35
N ARG A 263 -3.35 -12.56 22.53
CA ARG A 263 -4.36 -12.82 21.49
C ARG A 263 -4.14 -12.02 20.20
N LEU A 264 -3.62 -10.79 20.29
CA LEU A 264 -3.44 -9.90 19.12
C LEU A 264 -2.18 -10.22 18.30
N MET A 265 -1.33 -11.15 18.75
CA MET A 265 -0.28 -11.74 17.92
C MET A 265 -0.84 -12.44 16.65
N LEU A 266 -2.10 -12.89 16.69
CA LEU A 266 -2.84 -13.38 15.53
C LEU A 266 -3.01 -12.30 14.43
N VAL A 267 -3.11 -11.01 14.79
CA VAL A 267 -3.17 -9.89 13.83
C VAL A 267 -1.77 -9.52 13.31
N LEU A 268 -0.73 -9.74 14.11
CA LEU A 268 0.67 -9.56 13.70
C LEU A 268 1.12 -10.61 12.67
N ALA A 269 0.67 -11.86 12.80
CA ALA A 269 1.18 -12.97 11.99
C ALA A 269 1.07 -12.73 10.46
N PRO A 270 -0.05 -12.24 9.88
CA PRO A 270 -0.11 -11.92 8.44
C PRO A 270 0.86 -10.82 8.01
N ALA A 271 1.02 -9.75 8.80
CA ALA A 271 1.98 -8.68 8.51
C ALA A 271 3.41 -9.25 8.39
N VAL A 272 3.81 -10.04 9.39
CA VAL A 272 5.13 -10.69 9.45
C VAL A 272 5.34 -11.67 8.28
N CYS A 273 4.34 -12.50 7.96
CA CYS A 273 4.42 -13.43 6.83
C CYS A 273 4.59 -12.71 5.47
N ILE A 274 3.99 -11.52 5.30
CA ILE A 274 4.15 -10.70 4.10
C ILE A 274 5.56 -10.09 4.05
N LEU A 275 6.03 -9.43 5.12
CA LEU A 275 7.37 -8.80 5.14
C LEU A 275 8.50 -9.83 4.99
N SER A 276 8.46 -10.93 5.73
CA SER A 276 9.45 -12.02 5.59
C SER A 276 9.37 -12.66 4.19
N GLY A 277 8.18 -12.70 3.58
CA GLY A 277 7.99 -13.13 2.20
C GLY A 277 8.61 -12.19 1.17
N ILE A 278 8.60 -10.87 1.40
CA ILE A 278 9.28 -9.86 0.57
C ILE A 278 10.80 -9.97 0.74
N ALA A 279 11.30 -9.99 1.98
CA ALA A 279 12.73 -10.14 2.28
C ALA A 279 13.34 -11.38 1.61
N LEU A 280 12.65 -12.51 1.71
CA LEU A 280 13.07 -13.76 1.09
C LEU A 280 13.01 -13.68 -0.45
N SER A 281 12.01 -13.00 -1.03
CA SER A 281 11.92 -12.80 -2.47
C SER A 281 13.12 -12.00 -3.01
N GLU A 282 13.52 -10.92 -2.33
CA GLU A 282 14.68 -10.13 -2.76
C GLU A 282 16.00 -10.88 -2.56
N ALA A 283 16.14 -11.67 -1.49
CA ALA A 283 17.30 -12.56 -1.31
C ALA A 283 17.42 -13.57 -2.48
N PHE A 284 16.31 -14.17 -2.93
CA PHE A 284 16.31 -15.05 -4.10
C PHE A 284 16.54 -14.30 -5.43
N ASN A 285 16.05 -13.07 -5.58
CA ASN A 285 16.36 -12.22 -6.75
C ASN A 285 17.87 -11.94 -6.85
N VAL A 286 18.52 -11.58 -5.74
CA VAL A 286 19.97 -11.34 -5.68
C VAL A 286 20.74 -12.63 -5.94
N LEU A 287 20.38 -13.75 -5.31
CA LEU A 287 21.04 -15.04 -5.50
C LEU A 287 20.94 -15.52 -6.96
N THR A 288 19.75 -15.50 -7.56
CA THR A 288 19.57 -15.94 -8.95
C THR A 288 20.23 -15.00 -9.95
N ARG A 289 20.36 -13.70 -9.66
CA ARG A 289 21.16 -12.77 -10.45
C ARG A 289 22.66 -13.07 -10.34
N SER A 290 23.16 -13.38 -9.15
CA SER A 290 24.55 -13.81 -8.94
C SER A 290 24.87 -15.10 -9.69
N MET A 291 24.03 -16.13 -9.55
CA MET A 291 24.20 -17.41 -10.26
C MET A 291 24.16 -17.27 -11.80
N LYS A 292 23.39 -16.32 -12.34
CA LYS A 292 23.40 -15.98 -13.77
C LYS A 292 24.70 -15.29 -14.18
N PHE A 293 25.26 -14.42 -13.34
CA PHE A 293 26.55 -13.78 -13.58
C PHE A 293 27.74 -14.75 -13.44
N GLN A 294 27.60 -15.80 -12.61
CA GLN A 294 28.57 -16.89 -12.48
C GLN A 294 28.43 -18.00 -13.55
N ARG A 295 27.68 -17.76 -14.63
CA ARG A 295 27.71 -18.60 -15.86
C ARG A 295 28.28 -17.88 -17.10
N PRO A 296 29.50 -17.30 -17.06
CA PRO A 296 30.21 -16.95 -18.28
C PRO A 296 30.95 -18.18 -18.81
N ILE A 297 30.59 -18.63 -20.02
CA ILE A 297 31.41 -19.50 -20.88
C ILE A 297 31.81 -20.86 -20.26
N SER A 298 31.02 -21.89 -20.54
CA SER A 298 31.47 -23.30 -20.42
C SER A 298 30.96 -24.21 -21.54
N ASP A 299 30.15 -23.66 -22.46
CA ASP A 299 29.94 -24.19 -23.80
C ASP A 299 30.89 -23.44 -24.77
N ASP A 300 31.35 -24.11 -25.84
CA ASP A 300 32.39 -23.69 -26.81
C ASP A 300 33.86 -23.72 -26.33
N THR A 301 34.39 -24.91 -26.02
CA THR A 301 35.83 -25.20 -26.25
C THR A 301 36.11 -26.69 -26.52
N LEU A 302 36.12 -27.09 -27.79
CA LEU A 302 36.77 -28.33 -28.27
C LEU A 302 37.13 -28.18 -29.76
N PRO A 303 38.37 -27.75 -30.11
CA PRO A 303 38.76 -27.51 -31.49
C PRO A 303 39.19 -28.81 -32.20
N THR A 304 38.43 -29.22 -33.23
CA THR A 304 38.83 -30.28 -34.16
C THR A 304 39.85 -29.74 -35.17
N ALA A 305 40.95 -30.46 -35.42
CA ALA A 305 41.98 -30.07 -36.38
C ALA A 305 42.67 -31.28 -37.05
N GLY A 306 42.82 -31.21 -38.38
CA GLY A 306 43.78 -32.01 -39.15
C GLY A 306 43.29 -33.36 -39.70
N ASP A 307 43.24 -33.49 -41.03
CA ASP A 307 43.01 -34.75 -41.75
C ASP A 307 44.27 -35.62 -41.86
N SER A 308 44.07 -36.95 -41.82
CA SER A 308 44.75 -37.88 -42.72
C SER A 308 43.90 -39.15 -42.94
N THR A 309 43.73 -39.54 -44.21
CA THR A 309 42.90 -40.66 -44.69
C THR A 309 43.75 -41.92 -44.98
N PRO A 310 43.18 -43.11 -45.28
CA PRO A 310 41.77 -43.46 -45.50
C PRO A 310 41.22 -44.65 -44.68
N GLY A 311 39.89 -44.78 -44.61
CA GLY A 311 39.19 -45.97 -44.10
C GLY A 311 37.67 -45.90 -44.37
N SER A 312 37.06 -47.00 -44.79
CA SER A 312 35.67 -47.02 -45.29
C SER A 312 34.61 -47.37 -44.23
N SER A 313 33.49 -46.64 -44.16
CA SER A 313 32.14 -47.22 -44.40
C SER A 313 30.97 -46.22 -44.26
N SER A 314 30.04 -46.31 -45.21
CA SER A 314 28.58 -46.01 -45.16
C SER A 314 27.99 -44.82 -44.34
N THR A 315 27.47 -43.84 -45.11
CA THR A 315 26.04 -43.43 -45.09
C THR A 315 25.50 -42.73 -43.82
N ALA A 316 25.59 -41.39 -43.72
CA ALA A 316 24.59 -40.38 -44.16
C ALA A 316 23.46 -40.11 -43.11
N THR A 317 22.80 -38.94 -43.03
CA THR A 317 22.47 -37.95 -44.08
C THR A 317 22.35 -36.50 -43.55
N ILE A 318 22.94 -35.54 -44.28
CA ILE A 318 22.70 -34.07 -44.30
C ILE A 318 22.90 -33.26 -42.99
N THR A 319 23.95 -32.45 -43.02
CA THR A 319 24.40 -31.47 -42.02
C THR A 319 23.94 -30.04 -42.37
N THR A 320 23.66 -29.21 -41.35
CA THR A 320 23.77 -27.72 -41.35
C THR A 320 22.92 -26.92 -42.37
N SER A 321 22.45 -25.68 -42.14
CA SER A 321 23.09 -24.47 -41.57
C SER A 321 24.29 -24.00 -42.44
N THR A 322 24.76 -22.75 -42.47
CA THR A 322 24.74 -21.67 -41.47
C THR A 322 25.07 -20.32 -42.12
N LYS A 323 24.89 -19.21 -41.38
CA LYS A 323 25.70 -17.96 -41.42
C LYS A 323 25.69 -17.06 -42.69
N ASN A 324 25.41 -15.77 -42.43
CA ASN A 324 26.09 -14.56 -42.93
C ASN A 324 26.06 -14.28 -44.46
N ALA A 325 26.01 -13.04 -44.95
CA ALA A 325 26.51 -11.79 -44.37
C ALA A 325 25.74 -10.52 -44.83
N ASN A 326 26.16 -9.37 -44.30
CA ASN A 326 25.59 -8.04 -44.51
C ASN A 326 26.11 -7.36 -45.80
N ILE A 327 25.25 -7.01 -46.76
CA ILE A 327 25.60 -6.23 -47.98
C ILE A 327 24.55 -5.14 -48.28
N LYS A 328 25.06 -4.05 -48.88
CA LYS A 328 24.40 -2.83 -49.43
C LYS A 328 22.99 -3.06 -50.04
N LYS A 329 21.99 -2.17 -49.90
CA LYS A 329 21.91 -0.68 -49.99
C LYS A 329 21.76 -0.14 -51.42
N GLU A 330 20.55 -0.27 -51.98
CA GLU A 330 19.88 0.60 -52.99
C GLU A 330 18.39 0.17 -53.04
N LYS A 331 17.34 1.00 -53.08
CA LYS A 331 17.08 2.42 -53.40
C LYS A 331 16.63 2.77 -54.83
N MET A 332 15.70 1.98 -55.37
CA MET A 332 14.67 2.42 -56.33
C MET A 332 13.43 1.52 -56.13
N GLY A 333 12.18 1.96 -56.26
CA GLY A 333 11.67 3.32 -56.37
C GLY A 333 10.13 3.35 -56.46
N THR A 334 9.57 4.53 -56.16
CA THR A 334 8.42 5.19 -56.80
C THR A 334 7.65 4.34 -57.84
N ILE A 335 6.33 4.19 -57.73
CA ILE A 335 5.35 5.27 -58.00
C ILE A 335 4.07 5.04 -57.14
N SER A 336 3.55 6.04 -56.39
CA SER A 336 2.75 7.21 -56.82
C SER A 336 1.40 6.79 -57.48
N LYS A 337 0.26 7.47 -57.35
CA LYS A 337 -0.14 8.90 -57.52
C LYS A 337 -1.69 8.94 -57.24
N GLU A 338 -2.51 10.00 -57.31
CA GLU A 338 -2.55 11.48 -57.10
C GLU A 338 -4.05 11.87 -57.26
N ARG A 339 -4.62 13.04 -56.91
CA ARG A 339 -4.23 14.32 -56.25
C ARG A 339 -5.52 14.92 -55.64
N SER A 340 -5.48 15.80 -54.63
CA SER A 340 -5.70 17.27 -54.76
C SER A 340 -6.18 17.79 -53.38
N SER A 341 -5.75 18.90 -52.77
CA SER A 341 -5.65 20.31 -53.19
C SER A 341 -7.03 20.98 -53.42
N LYS A 342 -7.31 22.24 -53.03
CA LYS A 342 -6.43 23.43 -52.96
C LYS A 342 -7.10 24.63 -52.22
N LYS A 343 -6.29 25.57 -51.66
CA LYS A 343 -6.60 27.00 -51.30
C LYS A 343 -7.68 27.27 -50.21
N SER A 344 -7.76 28.44 -49.55
CA SER A 344 -6.94 29.69 -49.46
C SER A 344 -7.21 30.40 -48.11
N ARG A 345 -6.22 30.86 -47.32
CA ARG A 345 -5.43 32.13 -47.38
C ARG A 345 -6.21 33.45 -47.17
N LYS A 346 -5.86 34.20 -46.11
CA LYS A 346 -5.76 35.68 -46.06
C LYS A 346 -4.84 36.13 -44.90
N GLU A 347 -4.01 37.16 -45.12
CA GLU A 347 -3.22 37.92 -44.11
C GLU A 347 -3.96 39.21 -43.69
N THR A 348 -3.46 40.21 -42.92
CA THR A 348 -2.12 40.66 -42.41
C THR A 348 -2.33 41.43 -41.07
N GLU A 349 -1.43 42.06 -40.29
CA GLU A 349 0.01 42.50 -40.31
C GLU A 349 0.78 41.93 -39.07
N LEU A 350 2.04 42.21 -38.63
CA LEU A 350 3.01 43.34 -38.68
C LEU A 350 2.59 44.57 -37.82
N VAL A 351 3.44 45.44 -37.23
CA VAL A 351 4.91 45.74 -37.23
C VAL A 351 5.39 45.87 -35.75
N GLY A 352 6.66 45.68 -35.31
CA GLY A 352 7.92 45.20 -35.91
C GLY A 352 9.18 45.59 -35.07
N SER A 353 10.34 44.96 -35.31
CA SER A 353 11.73 45.26 -34.81
C SER A 353 12.00 45.24 -33.28
N SER A 354 13.18 44.82 -32.74
CA SER A 354 14.43 44.23 -33.30
C SER A 354 15.21 43.41 -32.24
N PRO A 355 16.22 42.57 -32.60
CA PRO A 355 16.84 41.56 -31.71
C PRO A 355 18.31 41.84 -31.28
N VAL A 356 18.72 41.31 -30.12
CA VAL A 356 20.14 41.19 -29.65
C VAL A 356 20.37 39.81 -28.98
N ARG A 357 21.64 39.42 -28.80
CA ARG A 357 22.15 38.04 -28.55
C ARG A 357 22.03 37.54 -27.10
N PRO A 358 22.12 36.20 -26.88
CA PRO A 358 22.33 35.61 -25.57
C PRO A 358 23.81 35.65 -25.15
N GLU A 359 24.07 35.61 -23.84
CA GLU A 359 25.41 35.50 -23.25
C GLU A 359 25.50 34.30 -22.30
N LYS A 360 26.69 33.72 -22.19
CA LYS A 360 27.02 32.66 -21.21
C LYS A 360 27.91 33.28 -20.14
N GLU A 361 27.67 32.93 -18.87
CA GLU A 361 28.74 32.81 -17.88
C GLU A 361 28.66 31.47 -17.15
N GLU A 362 29.75 31.12 -16.46
CA GLU A 362 30.10 29.78 -16.01
C GLU A 362 30.82 29.89 -14.65
N LYS A 363 30.72 28.86 -13.79
CA LYS A 363 31.35 28.74 -12.44
C LYS A 363 30.60 29.56 -11.36
N LEU A 364 30.61 29.19 -10.08
CA LEU A 364 31.56 28.34 -9.33
C LEU A 364 30.92 27.15 -8.58
N CYS A 365 31.79 26.21 -8.20
CA CYS A 365 31.57 25.20 -7.15
C CYS A 365 31.98 25.75 -5.76
N VAL A 366 32.27 24.86 -4.79
CA VAL A 366 32.64 25.12 -3.37
C VAL A 366 31.39 25.26 -2.47
N LEU A 367 31.21 24.47 -1.40
CA LEU A 367 32.05 23.40 -0.83
C LEU A 367 31.18 22.17 -0.49
#